data_AF-A0A176K0B6-F1
#
_entry.id   AF-A0A176K0B6-F1
#
_cell.length_a   1.000
_cell.length_b   1.000
_cell.length_c   1.000
_cell.angle_alpha   90.00
_cell.angle_beta   90.00
_cell.angle_gamma   90.00
#
_symmetry.space_group_name_H-M   'P 1'
#
loop_
_entity.id
_entity.type
_entity.pdbx_description
1 polymer ?
#
loop_
_entity_poly.entity_id
_entity_poly.type
_entity_poly.pdbx_seq_one_letter_code
_entity_poly.pdbx_strand_id
1 'polypeptide(L)'
;MDRNELIRKIVEEKGAEAIPILLELLRKEDDATAQICLDALAQIGEEGRMALINELKRIVKEGIMNDITALYIADRLGDLHEKRAASTLYSLLQFYDDENAQVVIYEALAKLGEGERVVDVLTLFLEEGENQEFIDQLIMALSHTKSIKALKALVKLYSRENLDRGTKAFILEGIQMLVMDRPEFKEVLGTLEKGDEILEKLYLWRKENRGNGH
;
A
#
# COMPACT_ATOMS: atom_id res chain seq x y z
N MET A 1 -15.24 25.94 1.99
CA MET A 1 -15.84 24.67 1.55
C MET A 1 -14.90 23.59 2.01
N ASP A 2 -15.38 22.66 2.82
CA ASP A 2 -14.58 21.55 3.32
C ASP A 2 -14.21 20.58 2.18
N ARG A 3 -13.09 19.86 2.30
CA ARG A 3 -12.64 18.90 1.28
C ARG A 3 -13.71 17.85 0.99
N ASN A 4 -14.32 17.29 2.03
CA ASN A 4 -15.33 16.24 1.87
C ASN A 4 -16.64 16.81 1.32
N GLU A 5 -16.98 18.05 1.69
CA GLU A 5 -18.11 18.78 1.12
C GLU A 5 -17.93 19.01 -0.39
N LEU A 6 -16.73 19.40 -0.83
CA LEU A 6 -16.41 19.56 -2.25
C LEU A 6 -16.57 18.22 -3.00
N ILE A 7 -15.95 17.15 -2.50
CA ILE A 7 -16.04 15.82 -3.13
C ILE A 7 -17.50 15.38 -3.25
N ARG A 8 -18.26 15.47 -2.15
CA ARG A 8 -19.67 15.10 -2.13
C ARG A 8 -20.46 15.89 -3.18
N LYS A 9 -20.23 17.20 -3.27
CA LYS A 9 -20.90 18.06 -4.25
C LYS A 9 -20.58 17.66 -5.70
N ILE A 10 -19.32 17.35 -6.01
CA ILE A 10 -18.94 16.85 -7.33
C ILE A 10 -19.72 15.56 -7.66
N VAL A 11 -19.76 14.61 -6.72
CA VAL A 11 -20.42 13.32 -6.92
C VAL A 11 -21.94 13.48 -7.06
N GLU A 12 -22.58 14.29 -6.22
CA GLU A 12 -24.03 14.51 -6.22
C GLU A 12 -24.51 15.32 -7.43
N GLU A 13 -23.77 16.37 -7.84
CA GLU A 13 -24.22 17.27 -8.91
C GLU A 13 -23.80 16.80 -10.32
N LYS A 14 -22.69 16.08 -10.44
CA LYS A 14 -22.10 15.70 -11.74
C LYS A 14 -21.93 14.20 -11.93
N GLY A 15 -21.71 13.43 -10.86
CA GLY A 15 -21.52 11.98 -10.95
C GLY A 15 -20.51 11.59 -12.03
N ALA A 16 -20.88 10.66 -12.91
CA ALA A 16 -20.04 10.17 -14.00
C ALA A 16 -19.63 11.26 -15.02
N GLU A 17 -20.42 12.33 -15.18
CA GLU A 17 -20.06 13.44 -16.09
C GLU A 17 -18.81 14.20 -15.63
N ALA A 18 -18.44 14.10 -14.34
CA ALA A 18 -17.21 14.70 -13.83
C ALA A 18 -15.94 13.92 -14.19
N ILE A 19 -16.03 12.66 -14.62
CA ILE A 19 -14.86 11.80 -14.83
C ILE A 19 -13.81 12.45 -15.76
N PRO A 20 -14.16 13.01 -16.93
CA PRO A 20 -13.16 13.58 -17.84
C PRO A 20 -12.36 14.73 -17.21
N ILE A 21 -13.05 15.63 -16.49
CA ILE A 21 -12.39 16.79 -15.87
C ILE A 21 -11.58 16.37 -14.64
N LEU A 22 -12.04 15.38 -13.86
CA LEU A 22 -11.29 14.84 -12.72
C LEU A 22 -9.99 14.17 -13.19
N LEU A 23 -10.03 13.40 -14.28
CA LEU A 23 -8.82 12.81 -14.88
C LEU A 23 -7.88 13.88 -15.46
N GLU A 24 -8.42 14.98 -15.99
CA GLU A 24 -7.59 16.09 -16.46
C GLU A 24 -6.85 16.79 -15.32
N LEU A 25 -7.55 17.10 -14.23
CA LEU A 25 -6.97 17.74 -13.06
C LEU A 25 -5.95 16.83 -12.37
N LEU A 26 -6.23 15.53 -12.29
CA LEU A 26 -5.32 14.54 -11.73
C LEU A 26 -3.94 14.50 -12.44
N ARG A 27 -3.87 14.87 -13.73
CA ARG A 27 -2.61 14.92 -14.50
C ARG A 27 -1.80 16.20 -14.33
N LYS A 28 -2.42 17.29 -13.90
CA LYS A 28 -1.86 18.65 -14.05
C LYS A 28 -1.57 19.36 -12.73
N GLU A 29 -2.15 18.88 -11.64
CA GLU A 29 -2.25 19.64 -10.39
C GLU A 29 -1.43 19.01 -9.27
N ASP A 30 -1.28 19.76 -8.17
CA ASP A 30 -0.58 19.33 -6.96
C ASP A 30 -1.21 18.12 -6.25
N ASP A 31 -0.46 17.52 -5.32
CA ASP A 31 -0.83 16.37 -4.51
C ASP A 31 -2.22 16.51 -3.85
N ALA A 32 -2.58 17.69 -3.34
CA ALA A 32 -3.85 17.88 -2.65
C ALA A 32 -5.03 17.78 -3.63
N THR A 33 -4.86 18.36 -4.82
CA THR A 33 -5.86 18.30 -5.90
C THR A 33 -5.97 16.88 -6.47
N ALA A 34 -4.84 16.20 -6.67
CA ALA A 34 -4.81 14.81 -7.11
C ALA A 34 -5.62 13.90 -6.15
N GLN A 35 -5.42 14.06 -4.84
CA GLN A 35 -6.15 13.29 -3.83
C GLN A 35 -7.66 13.57 -3.83
N ILE A 36 -8.07 14.82 -4.04
CA ILE A 36 -9.51 15.15 -4.19
C ILE A 36 -10.10 14.48 -5.43
N CYS A 37 -9.37 14.47 -6.55
CA CYS A 37 -9.82 13.85 -7.78
C CYS A 37 -9.96 12.33 -7.62
N LEU A 38 -8.98 11.68 -7.00
CA LEU A 38 -8.99 10.24 -6.70
C LEU A 38 -10.15 9.84 -5.79
N ASP A 39 -10.43 10.64 -4.76
CA ASP A 39 -11.56 10.39 -3.86
C ASP A 39 -12.90 10.58 -4.54
N ALA A 40 -13.05 11.63 -5.35
CA ALA A 40 -14.26 11.83 -6.13
C ALA A 40 -14.48 10.68 -7.12
N LEU A 41 -13.44 10.25 -7.84
CA LEU A 41 -13.51 9.10 -8.75
C LEU A 41 -13.87 7.81 -8.00
N ALA A 42 -13.31 7.58 -6.82
CA ALA A 42 -13.65 6.43 -5.99
C ALA A 42 -15.13 6.46 -5.54
N GLN A 43 -15.64 7.64 -5.16
CA GLN A 43 -17.03 7.82 -4.72
C GLN A 43 -18.06 7.77 -5.85
N ILE A 44 -17.68 8.11 -7.09
CA ILE A 44 -18.51 7.86 -8.29
C ILE A 44 -18.76 6.35 -8.46
N GLY A 45 -17.87 5.51 -7.94
CA GLY A 45 -18.05 4.06 -7.88
C GLY A 45 -17.42 3.35 -9.07
N GLU A 46 -18.17 2.44 -9.69
CA GLU A 46 -17.63 1.51 -10.68
C GLU A 46 -17.06 2.20 -11.93
N GLU A 47 -17.77 3.21 -12.44
CA GLU A 47 -17.31 3.98 -13.60
C GLU A 47 -16.02 4.75 -13.29
N GLY A 48 -15.91 5.33 -12.10
CA GLY A 48 -14.70 6.03 -11.67
C GLY A 48 -13.51 5.08 -11.48
N ARG A 49 -13.72 3.91 -10.88
CA ARG A 49 -12.67 2.86 -10.79
C ARG A 49 -12.20 2.39 -12.16
N MET A 50 -13.14 2.15 -13.09
CA MET A 50 -12.80 1.76 -14.46
C MET A 50 -12.07 2.89 -15.20
N ALA A 51 -12.41 4.15 -14.95
CA ALA A 51 -11.70 5.29 -15.50
C ALA A 51 -10.23 5.35 -15.04
N LEU A 52 -9.97 5.09 -13.75
CA LEU A 52 -8.61 4.99 -13.20
C LEU A 52 -7.80 3.86 -13.86
N ILE A 53 -8.40 2.67 -14.02
CA ILE A 53 -7.74 1.55 -14.71
C ILE A 53 -7.43 1.91 -16.17
N ASN A 54 -8.36 2.57 -16.86
CA ASN A 54 -8.18 2.98 -18.25
C ASN A 54 -7.09 4.04 -18.40
N GLU A 55 -6.96 4.94 -17.41
CA GLU A 55 -5.88 5.92 -17.39
C GLU A 55 -4.51 5.24 -17.20
N LEU A 56 -4.37 4.27 -16.30
CA LEU A 56 -3.14 3.47 -16.21
C LEU A 56 -2.80 2.75 -17.52
N LYS A 57 -3.81 2.15 -18.18
CA LYS A 57 -3.60 1.49 -19.49
C LYS A 57 -3.15 2.48 -20.56
N ARG A 58 -3.65 3.72 -20.53
CA ARG A 58 -3.23 4.79 -21.44
C ARG A 58 -1.75 5.13 -21.19
N ILE A 59 -1.36 5.36 -19.94
CA ILE A 59 0.02 5.66 -19.53
C ILE A 59 0.97 4.55 -19.99
N VAL A 60 0.64 3.29 -19.70
CA VAL A 60 1.42 2.11 -20.14
C VAL A 60 1.52 2.03 -21.67
N LYS A 61 0.42 2.28 -22.40
CA LYS A 61 0.41 2.24 -23.86
C LYS A 61 1.26 3.35 -24.48
N GLU A 62 1.26 4.53 -23.88
CA GLU A 62 2.07 5.67 -24.33
C GLU A 62 3.53 5.54 -23.91
N GLY A 63 3.85 4.65 -22.96
CA GLY A 63 5.20 4.37 -22.50
C GLY A 63 5.82 5.54 -21.73
N ILE A 64 5.00 6.24 -20.94
CA ILE A 64 5.45 7.40 -20.17
C ILE A 64 6.30 6.90 -18.99
N MET A 65 7.57 7.29 -18.98
CA MET A 65 8.51 6.93 -17.91
C MET A 65 8.28 7.75 -16.65
N ASN A 66 8.34 7.10 -15.49
CA ASN A 66 8.30 7.71 -14.16
C ASN A 66 7.11 8.66 -13.93
N ASP A 67 5.92 8.29 -14.43
CA ASP A 67 4.71 9.11 -14.35
C ASP A 67 4.16 9.15 -12.91
N ILE A 68 4.19 10.31 -12.25
CA ILE A 68 3.75 10.42 -10.85
C ILE A 68 2.25 10.15 -10.71
N THR A 69 1.45 10.57 -11.69
CA THR A 69 0.00 10.32 -11.69
C THR A 69 -0.31 8.82 -11.65
N ALA A 70 0.44 8.00 -12.38
CA ALA A 70 0.27 6.55 -12.35
C ALA A 70 0.54 5.94 -10.96
N LEU A 71 1.48 6.48 -10.20
CA LEU A 71 1.74 6.03 -8.82
C LEU A 71 0.57 6.34 -7.90
N TYR A 72 0.00 7.55 -7.96
CA TYR A 72 -1.18 7.88 -7.18
C TYR A 72 -2.38 7.02 -7.54
N ILE A 73 -2.57 6.72 -8.82
CA ILE A 73 -3.64 5.84 -9.27
C ILE A 73 -3.39 4.40 -8.78
N ALA A 74 -2.15 3.90 -8.85
CA ALA A 74 -1.78 2.56 -8.39
C ALA A 74 -2.07 2.40 -6.90
N ASP A 75 -1.60 3.33 -6.07
CA ASP A 75 -1.84 3.34 -4.63
C ASP A 75 -3.34 3.36 -4.32
N ARG A 76 -4.08 4.27 -4.97
CA ARG A 76 -5.53 4.37 -4.76
C ARG A 76 -6.28 3.10 -5.14
N LEU A 77 -5.92 2.46 -6.24
CA LEU A 77 -6.53 1.20 -6.67
C LEU A 77 -6.17 0.05 -5.71
N GLY A 78 -4.97 0.08 -5.12
CA GLY A 78 -4.55 -0.80 -4.04
C GLY A 78 -5.46 -0.67 -2.82
N ASP A 79 -5.69 0.55 -2.34
CA ASP A 79 -6.58 0.85 -1.20
C ASP A 79 -8.04 0.46 -1.46
N LEU A 80 -8.49 0.59 -2.71
CA LEU A 80 -9.83 0.16 -3.13
C LEU A 80 -9.92 -1.36 -3.37
N HIS A 81 -8.83 -2.10 -3.20
CA HIS A 81 -8.71 -3.53 -3.50
C HIS A 81 -9.18 -3.90 -4.92
N GLU A 82 -8.92 -3.03 -5.90
CA GLU A 82 -9.36 -3.16 -7.28
C GLU A 82 -8.51 -4.16 -8.08
N LYS A 83 -8.79 -5.45 -7.91
CA LYS A 83 -8.00 -6.56 -8.47
C LYS A 83 -7.84 -6.51 -9.99
N ARG A 84 -8.75 -5.86 -10.72
CA ARG A 84 -8.67 -5.73 -12.18
C ARG A 84 -7.46 -4.91 -12.62
N ALA A 85 -6.88 -4.10 -11.73
CA ALA A 85 -5.69 -3.31 -12.00
C ALA A 85 -4.39 -4.14 -12.06
N ALA A 86 -4.33 -5.32 -11.44
CA ALA A 86 -3.08 -6.07 -11.22
C ALA A 86 -2.24 -6.28 -12.49
N SER A 87 -2.86 -6.71 -13.61
CA SER A 87 -2.14 -6.90 -14.88
C SER A 87 -1.54 -5.61 -15.45
N THR A 88 -2.24 -4.49 -15.26
CA THR A 88 -1.77 -3.17 -15.70
C THR A 88 -0.62 -2.70 -14.81
N LEU A 89 -0.69 -2.93 -13.50
CA LEU A 89 0.38 -2.59 -12.55
C LEU A 89 1.67 -3.37 -12.82
N TYR A 90 1.58 -4.65 -13.18
CA TYR A 90 2.76 -5.40 -13.63
C TYR A 90 3.40 -4.83 -14.90
N SER A 91 2.58 -4.36 -15.85
CA SER A 91 3.08 -3.68 -17.04
C SER A 91 3.72 -2.33 -16.68
N LEU A 92 3.13 -1.63 -15.71
CA LEU A 92 3.57 -0.31 -15.27
C LEU A 92 4.99 -0.32 -14.69
N LEU A 93 5.38 -1.40 -13.97
CA LEU A 93 6.74 -1.56 -13.40
C LEU A 93 7.87 -1.36 -14.44
N GLN A 94 7.62 -1.66 -15.72
CA GLN A 94 8.61 -1.52 -16.79
C GLN A 94 8.97 -0.07 -17.13
N PHE A 95 8.21 0.90 -16.61
CA PHE A 95 8.38 2.32 -16.87
C PHE A 95 8.90 3.10 -15.67
N TYR A 96 9.40 2.41 -14.64
CA TYR A 96 10.02 3.02 -13.46
C TYR A 96 11.41 2.46 -13.20
N ASP A 97 12.36 3.38 -13.02
CA ASP A 97 13.76 3.04 -12.73
C ASP A 97 14.12 3.28 -11.26
N ASP A 98 13.26 3.98 -10.51
CA ASP A 98 13.45 4.28 -9.09
C ASP A 98 12.74 3.25 -8.19
N GLU A 99 13.46 2.73 -7.21
CA GLU A 99 12.95 1.69 -6.31
C GLU A 99 11.83 2.20 -5.40
N ASN A 100 11.85 3.47 -4.97
CA ASN A 100 10.77 4.05 -4.16
C ASN A 100 9.45 4.04 -4.94
N ALA A 101 9.49 4.48 -6.19
CA ALA A 101 8.33 4.41 -7.08
C ALA A 101 7.87 2.96 -7.33
N GLN A 102 8.79 2.02 -7.53
CA GLN A 102 8.46 0.61 -7.69
C GLN A 102 7.80 0.01 -6.44
N VAL A 103 8.24 0.39 -5.24
CA VAL A 103 7.64 -0.08 -3.97
C VAL A 103 6.17 0.30 -3.86
N VAL A 104 5.78 1.51 -4.29
CA VAL A 104 4.35 1.91 -4.34
C VAL A 104 3.54 0.95 -5.22
N ILE A 105 4.08 0.56 -6.37
CA ILE A 105 3.41 -0.38 -7.29
C ILE A 105 3.35 -1.79 -6.68
N TYR A 106 4.42 -2.26 -6.04
CA TYR A 106 4.45 -3.55 -5.37
C TYR A 106 3.52 -3.61 -4.15
N GLU A 107 3.41 -2.53 -3.37
CA GLU A 107 2.45 -2.41 -2.28
C GLU A 107 1.01 -2.51 -2.80
N ALA A 108 0.68 -1.76 -3.85
CA ALA A 108 -0.62 -1.85 -4.49
C ALA A 108 -0.89 -3.30 -4.94
N LEU A 109 0.04 -3.95 -5.63
CA LEU A 109 -0.07 -5.36 -6.01
C LEU A 109 -0.30 -6.30 -4.81
N ALA A 110 0.39 -6.08 -3.69
CA ALA A 110 0.18 -6.82 -2.45
C ALA A 110 -1.25 -6.63 -1.91
N LYS A 111 -1.74 -5.38 -1.83
CA LYS A 111 -3.13 -5.04 -1.44
C LYS A 111 -4.17 -5.66 -2.38
N LEU A 112 -3.85 -5.87 -3.66
CA LEU A 112 -4.70 -6.55 -4.64
C LEU A 112 -4.70 -8.09 -4.53
N GLY A 113 -3.86 -8.66 -3.65
CA GLY A 113 -3.76 -10.10 -3.42
C GLY A 113 -2.64 -10.79 -4.19
N GLU A 114 -1.73 -10.04 -4.82
CA GLU A 114 -0.56 -10.57 -5.53
C GLU A 114 0.68 -10.72 -4.60
N GLY A 115 0.47 -10.66 -3.28
CA GLY A 115 1.53 -10.64 -2.28
C GLY A 115 2.59 -11.74 -2.42
N GLU A 116 2.18 -13.00 -2.63
CA GLU A 116 3.12 -14.12 -2.82
C GLU A 116 4.00 -13.99 -4.07
N ARG A 117 3.57 -13.21 -5.08
CA ARG A 117 4.36 -12.98 -6.31
C ARG A 117 5.37 -11.86 -6.15
N VAL A 118 5.11 -10.89 -5.28
CA VAL A 118 5.94 -9.69 -5.13
C VAL A 118 6.85 -9.74 -3.89
N VAL A 119 6.56 -10.64 -2.94
CA VAL A 119 7.27 -10.72 -1.66
C VAL A 119 8.78 -10.92 -1.79
N ASP A 120 9.24 -11.66 -2.81
CA ASP A 120 10.68 -11.91 -2.99
C ASP A 120 11.43 -10.62 -3.35
N VAL A 121 10.86 -9.78 -4.23
CA VAL A 121 11.47 -8.48 -4.59
C VAL A 121 11.40 -7.50 -3.42
N LEU A 122 10.27 -7.43 -2.72
CA LEU A 122 10.14 -6.58 -1.52
C LEU A 122 11.12 -6.98 -0.42
N THR A 123 11.37 -8.29 -0.26
CA THR A 123 12.35 -8.78 0.72
C THR A 123 13.77 -8.41 0.30
N LEU A 124 14.11 -8.50 -0.98
CA LEU A 124 15.41 -8.08 -1.51
C LEU A 124 15.64 -6.59 -1.24
N PHE A 125 14.68 -5.73 -1.59
CA PHE A 125 14.77 -4.29 -1.31
C PHE A 125 14.92 -3.99 0.19
N LEU A 126 14.30 -4.77 1.08
CA LEU A 126 14.48 -4.60 2.53
C LEU A 126 15.88 -4.99 3.01
N GLU A 127 16.52 -5.94 2.34
CA GLU A 127 17.89 -6.35 2.67
C GLU A 127 18.92 -5.30 2.21
N GLU A 128 18.66 -4.63 1.09
CA GLU A 128 19.52 -3.62 0.48
C GLU A 128 19.21 -2.18 0.94
N GLY A 129 18.03 -1.95 1.50
CA GLY A 129 17.56 -0.65 1.94
C GLY A 129 18.39 -0.07 3.10
N GLU A 130 18.92 1.14 2.88
CA GLU A 130 19.71 1.87 3.88
C GLU A 130 18.96 3.07 4.48
N ASN A 131 17.99 3.63 3.74
CA ASN A 131 17.23 4.79 4.15
C ASN A 131 16.00 4.38 4.97
N GLN A 132 15.76 5.05 6.10
CA GLN A 132 14.67 4.73 7.00
C GLN A 132 13.28 4.87 6.37
N GLU A 133 13.04 5.93 5.59
CA GLU A 133 11.74 6.15 4.93
C GLU A 133 11.42 5.03 3.93
N PHE A 134 12.45 4.58 3.19
CA PHE A 134 12.31 3.47 2.26
C PHE A 134 12.07 2.13 2.99
N ILE A 135 12.79 1.89 4.10
CA ILE A 135 12.57 0.72 4.97
C ILE A 135 11.14 0.71 5.51
N ASP A 136 10.62 1.87 5.93
CA ASP A 136 9.26 2.01 6.43
C ASP A 136 8.24 1.65 5.33
N GLN A 137 8.41 2.17 4.11
CA GLN A 137 7.57 1.79 2.97
C GLN A 137 7.60 0.28 2.69
N LEU A 138 8.78 -0.34 2.78
CA LEU A 138 8.94 -1.79 2.58
C LEU A 138 8.26 -2.61 3.68
N ILE A 139 8.31 -2.16 4.95
CA ILE A 139 7.58 -2.79 6.05
C ILE A 139 6.08 -2.78 5.75
N MET A 140 5.55 -1.63 5.31
CA MET A 140 4.13 -1.50 4.95
C MET A 140 3.77 -2.42 3.78
N ALA A 141 4.52 -2.39 2.69
CA ALA A 141 4.30 -3.25 1.53
C ALA A 141 4.32 -4.74 1.90
N LEU A 142 5.31 -5.17 2.68
CA LEU A 142 5.43 -6.55 3.16
C LEU A 142 4.26 -6.96 4.05
N SER A 143 3.73 -6.06 4.87
CA SER A 143 2.58 -6.33 5.75
C SER A 143 1.30 -6.68 4.97
N HIS A 144 1.15 -6.17 3.75
CA HIS A 144 0.02 -6.45 2.87
C HIS A 144 0.17 -7.73 2.05
N THR A 145 1.33 -8.37 2.04
CA THR A 145 1.57 -9.55 1.18
C THR A 145 0.83 -10.80 1.63
N LYS A 146 0.45 -10.88 2.92
CA LYS A 146 -0.10 -12.09 3.55
C LYS A 146 0.81 -13.33 3.38
N SER A 147 2.12 -13.11 3.22
CA SER A 147 3.10 -14.15 2.96
C SER A 147 3.92 -14.51 4.20
N ILE A 148 4.18 -15.81 4.37
CA ILE A 148 5.08 -16.30 5.41
C ILE A 148 6.52 -15.83 5.21
N LYS A 149 6.91 -15.52 3.97
CA LYS A 149 8.23 -14.94 3.65
C LYS A 149 8.34 -13.52 4.21
N ALA A 150 7.30 -12.72 4.05
CA ALA A 150 7.23 -11.38 4.65
C ALA A 150 7.28 -11.44 6.18
N LEU A 151 6.56 -12.36 6.81
CA LEU A 151 6.65 -12.58 8.26
C LEU A 151 8.10 -12.83 8.69
N LYS A 152 8.80 -13.73 8.01
CA LYS A 152 10.21 -14.05 8.30
C LYS A 152 11.13 -12.85 8.07
N ALA A 153 10.92 -12.09 7.00
CA ALA A 153 11.69 -10.89 6.70
C ALA A 153 11.53 -9.82 7.79
N LEU A 154 10.30 -9.56 8.23
CA LEU A 154 10.01 -8.61 9.30
C LEU A 154 10.57 -9.06 10.66
N VAL A 155 10.51 -10.35 10.99
CA VAL A 155 11.13 -10.89 12.22
C VAL A 155 12.65 -10.78 12.17
N LYS A 156 13.27 -11.06 11.01
CA LYS A 156 14.72 -10.87 10.80
C LYS A 156 15.09 -9.40 10.97
N LEU A 157 14.29 -8.48 10.42
CA LEU A 157 14.50 -7.04 10.59
C LEU A 157 14.40 -6.66 12.07
N TYR A 158 13.33 -7.03 12.77
CA TYR A 158 13.15 -6.80 14.22
C TYR A 158 14.34 -7.32 15.05
N SER A 159 14.99 -8.37 14.57
CA SER A 159 16.12 -9.00 15.25
C SER A 159 17.42 -8.22 15.14
N ARG A 160 17.55 -7.27 14.19
CA ARG A 160 18.74 -6.42 14.03
C ARG A 160 19.04 -5.63 15.31
N GLU A 161 20.32 -5.57 15.64
CA GLU A 161 20.82 -4.75 16.75
C GLU A 161 20.70 -3.26 16.41
N ASN A 162 20.57 -2.42 17.43
CA ASN A 162 20.52 -0.95 17.32
C ASN A 162 19.36 -0.35 16.49
N LEU A 163 18.32 -1.11 16.17
CA LEU A 163 17.07 -0.53 15.66
C LEU A 163 16.42 0.39 16.70
N ASP A 164 16.01 1.58 16.27
CA ASP A 164 15.30 2.51 17.12
C ASP A 164 13.90 1.99 17.50
N ARG A 165 13.29 2.62 18.49
CA ARG A 165 12.00 2.17 19.04
C ARG A 165 10.84 2.39 18.07
N GLY A 166 10.88 3.43 17.25
CA GLY A 166 9.86 3.75 16.26
C GLY A 166 9.80 2.66 15.20
N THR A 167 10.95 2.34 14.60
CA THR A 167 11.05 1.25 13.62
C THR A 167 10.62 -0.08 14.20
N LYS A 168 11.02 -0.41 15.44
CA LYS A 168 10.54 -1.64 16.10
C LYS A 168 9.04 -1.67 16.29
N ALA A 169 8.42 -0.55 16.68
CA ALA A 169 6.97 -0.47 16.81
C ALA A 169 6.29 -0.71 15.45
N PHE A 170 6.81 -0.08 14.40
CA PHE A 170 6.25 -0.22 13.07
C PHE A 170 6.37 -1.63 12.49
N ILE A 171 7.50 -2.32 12.76
CA ILE A 171 7.65 -3.74 12.41
C ILE A 171 6.62 -4.60 13.16
N LEU A 172 6.37 -4.33 14.45
CA LEU A 172 5.37 -5.05 15.23
C LEU A 172 3.96 -4.84 14.66
N GLU A 173 3.63 -3.62 14.21
CA GLU A 173 2.38 -3.34 13.50
C GLU A 173 2.25 -4.17 12.23
N GLY A 174 3.30 -4.20 11.40
CA GLY A 174 3.32 -5.02 10.17
C GLY A 174 3.17 -6.53 10.45
N ILE A 175 3.86 -7.06 11.47
CA ILE A 175 3.71 -8.46 11.89
C ILE A 175 2.29 -8.72 12.42
N GLN A 176 1.73 -7.80 13.19
CA GLN A 176 0.36 -7.92 13.70
C GLN A 176 -0.66 -7.96 12.56
N MET A 177 -0.50 -7.15 11.52
CA MET A 177 -1.34 -7.18 10.32
C MET A 177 -1.28 -8.55 9.65
N LEU A 178 -0.08 -9.08 9.41
CA LEU A 178 0.10 -10.42 8.83
C LEU A 178 -0.57 -11.52 9.66
N VAL A 179 -0.43 -11.48 10.99
CA VAL A 179 -1.05 -12.47 11.90
C VAL A 179 -2.58 -12.30 11.97
N MET A 180 -3.11 -11.07 11.83
CA MET A 180 -4.55 -10.84 11.74
C MET A 180 -5.14 -11.37 10.44
N ASP A 181 -4.43 -11.21 9.33
CA ASP A 181 -4.82 -11.74 8.03
C ASP A 181 -4.70 -13.27 7.96
N ARG A 182 -3.69 -13.84 8.61
CA ARG A 182 -3.36 -15.28 8.63
C ARG A 182 -3.06 -15.73 10.07
N PRO A 183 -4.08 -16.07 10.88
CA PRO A 183 -3.89 -16.47 12.28
C PRO A 183 -2.91 -17.65 12.48
N GLU A 184 -2.79 -18.52 11.49
CA GLU A 184 -1.83 -19.63 11.44
C GLU A 184 -0.36 -19.16 11.53
N PHE A 185 -0.06 -17.91 11.15
CA PHE A 185 1.29 -17.34 11.26
C PHE A 185 1.75 -17.19 12.70
N LYS A 186 0.84 -17.20 13.68
CA LYS A 186 1.19 -17.17 15.09
C LYS A 186 2.04 -18.38 15.50
N GLU A 187 1.73 -19.56 14.97
CA GLU A 187 2.48 -20.79 15.27
C GLU A 187 3.89 -20.70 14.68
N VAL A 188 3.98 -20.24 13.42
CA VAL A 188 5.27 -20.02 12.75
C VAL A 188 6.10 -19.00 13.52
N LEU A 189 5.50 -17.87 13.91
CA LEU A 189 6.18 -16.80 14.63
C LEU A 189 6.83 -17.33 15.92
N GLY A 190 6.16 -18.19 16.68
CA GLY A 190 6.72 -18.80 17.89
C GLY A 190 7.94 -19.70 17.65
N THR A 191 8.21 -20.10 16.41
CA THR A 191 9.41 -20.88 16.04
C THR A 191 10.58 -20.03 15.56
N LEU A 192 10.38 -18.72 15.36
CA LEU A 192 11.39 -17.82 14.83
C LEU A 192 12.21 -17.16 15.95
N GLU A 193 13.37 -16.63 15.59
CA GLU A 193 14.19 -15.83 16.49
C GLU A 193 13.41 -14.62 17.02
N LYS A 194 13.50 -14.37 18.33
CA LYS A 194 12.68 -13.36 19.05
C LYS A 194 11.16 -13.54 18.91
N GLY A 195 10.70 -14.70 18.41
CA GLY A 195 9.28 -15.01 18.21
C GLY A 195 8.44 -14.86 19.47
N ASP A 196 8.90 -15.44 20.58
CA ASP A 196 8.23 -15.35 21.88
C ASP A 196 8.15 -13.91 22.41
N GLU A 197 9.23 -13.14 22.26
CA GLU A 197 9.28 -11.71 22.65
C GLU A 197 8.27 -10.90 21.84
N ILE A 198 8.23 -11.11 20.51
CA ILE A 198 7.29 -10.44 19.61
C ILE A 198 5.86 -10.82 20.00
N LEU A 199 5.57 -12.10 20.21
CA LEU A 199 4.24 -12.57 20.63
C LEU A 199 3.79 -11.94 21.95
N GLU A 200 4.70 -11.80 22.92
CA GLU A 200 4.43 -11.12 24.19
C GLU A 200 4.09 -9.65 23.97
N LYS A 201 4.88 -8.93 23.16
CA LYS A 201 4.62 -7.51 22.83
C LYS A 201 3.29 -7.32 22.13
N LEU A 202 2.96 -8.16 21.15
CA LEU A 202 1.68 -8.14 20.46
C LEU A 202 0.49 -8.48 21.37
N TYR A 203 0.71 -9.29 22.41
CA TYR A 203 -0.30 -9.56 23.42
C TYR A 203 -0.54 -8.35 24.33
N LEU A 204 0.52 -7.72 24.83
CA LEU A 204 0.44 -6.54 25.69
C LEU A 204 -0.25 -5.37 24.97
N TRP A 205 0.15 -5.09 23.73
CA TRP A 205 -0.43 -4.01 22.92
C TRP A 205 -1.94 -4.18 22.72
N ARG A 206 -2.41 -5.41 22.44
CA ARG A 206 -3.84 -5.72 22.33
C ARG A 206 -4.60 -5.53 23.65
N LYS A 207 -3.97 -5.79 24.79
CA LYS A 207 -4.58 -5.63 26.11
C LYS A 207 -4.75 -4.15 26.45
N GLU A 208 -3.75 -3.32 26.15
CA GLU A 208 -3.78 -1.87 26.37
C GLU A 208 -4.84 -1.19 25.49
N ASN A 209 -4.92 -1.56 24.20
CA ASN A 209 -5.90 -0.98 23.28
C ASN A 209 -7.35 -1.45 23.54
N ARG A 210 -7.55 -2.59 24.20
CA ARG A 210 -8.88 -3.04 24.66
C ARG A 210 -9.32 -2.37 25.95
N GLY A 211 -8.41 -1.78 26.73
CA GLY A 211 -8.71 -1.08 27.98
C GLY A 211 -9.23 0.35 27.81
N ASN A 212 -9.05 0.96 26.63
CA ASN A 212 -9.44 2.34 26.32
C ASN A 212 -10.79 2.46 25.58
N GLY A 213 -11.54 1.35 25.48
CA GLY A 213 -12.82 1.26 24.77
C GLY A 213 -14.04 1.09 25.68
N HIS A 214 -14.03 1.69 26.88
CA HIS A 214 -15.16 1.75 27.81
C HIS A 214 -15.49 3.19 28.18
#